data_AF-A0A1K0J3M5-F1
#
_entry.id   AF-A0A1K0J3M5-F1
#
_cell.length_a   1.000
_cell.length_b   1.000
_cell.length_c   1.000
_cell.angle_alpha   90.00
_cell.angle_beta   90.00
_cell.angle_gamma   90.00
#
_symmetry.space_group_name_H-M   'P 1'
#
loop_
_entity.id
_entity.type
_entity.pdbx_description
1 polymer ?
#
loop_
_entity_poly.entity_id
_entity_poly.type
_entity_poly.pdbx_seq_one_letter_code
_entity_poly.pdbx_strand_id
1 'polypeptide(L)'
;MNPATEMPRFLRSARSRLQAALLLAAAGLALSGCALTRGNDPTVTYDLGPPAAATPGNGNPAPARLPKLRVAQTDGPNWLDGNALFYRLQYAQAQRLQAYATQRWVMSPTRLFDERLREAVAARGTLSWFGDSSVPALKVDLIEFDQVFDSATTSEGVVRLRATVFQHGMLGQQTFEARRPAASADGAGGVKALAEASDAVIAALLDWIGTLQLK
;
A
#
# COMPACT_ATOMS: atom_id res chain seq x y z
N MET A 1 51.26 -75.70 -1.64
CA MET A 1 50.15 -75.47 -0.68
C MET A 1 50.13 -74.00 -0.29
N ASN A 2 49.07 -73.26 -0.64
CA ASN A 2 48.91 -71.84 -0.30
C ASN A 2 48.03 -71.68 0.95
N PRO A 3 48.41 -70.86 1.96
CA PRO A 3 47.50 -70.46 3.01
C PRO A 3 46.72 -69.20 2.59
N ALA A 4 45.40 -69.31 2.49
CA ALA A 4 44.51 -68.18 2.29
C ALA A 4 44.20 -67.52 3.64
N THR A 5 44.57 -66.25 3.77
CA THR A 5 44.29 -65.38 4.92
C THR A 5 42.81 -65.00 4.95
N GLU A 6 42.02 -65.58 5.84
CA GLU A 6 40.65 -65.11 6.11
C GLU A 6 40.66 -63.85 6.99
N MET A 7 40.11 -62.76 6.46
CA MET A 7 39.91 -61.49 7.18
C MET A 7 38.61 -61.56 8.03
N PRO A 8 38.62 -61.14 9.30
CA PRO A 8 37.46 -61.31 10.19
C PRO A 8 36.29 -60.35 9.85
N ARG A 9 35.09 -60.91 9.71
CA ARG A 9 33.82 -60.23 9.36
C ARG A 9 33.41 -59.08 10.31
N PHE A 10 33.92 -59.04 11.53
CA PHE A 10 33.54 -58.03 12.55
C PHE A 10 33.91 -56.59 12.18
N LEU A 11 35.02 -56.39 11.47
CA LEU A 11 35.48 -55.05 11.03
C LEU A 11 34.59 -54.43 9.94
N ARG A 12 33.83 -55.24 9.19
CA ARG A 12 32.89 -54.75 8.16
C ARG A 12 31.64 -54.14 8.78
N SER A 13 31.16 -54.67 9.91
CA SER A 13 29.93 -54.18 10.56
C SER A 13 30.12 -52.79 11.20
N ALA A 14 31.25 -52.57 11.87
CA ALA A 14 31.59 -51.29 12.49
C ALA A 14 31.79 -50.18 11.45
N ARG A 15 32.42 -50.50 10.31
CA ARG A 15 32.56 -49.58 9.16
C ARG A 15 31.21 -49.18 8.56
N SER A 16 30.26 -50.11 8.43
CA SER A 16 28.92 -49.80 7.90
C SER A 16 28.10 -48.89 8.82
N ARG A 17 28.21 -49.06 10.15
CA ARG A 17 27.52 -48.22 11.14
C ARG A 17 28.09 -46.81 11.18
N LEU A 18 29.41 -46.66 11.06
CA LEU A 18 30.07 -45.35 10.93
C LEU A 18 29.68 -44.64 9.63
N GLN A 19 29.61 -45.35 8.50
CA GLN A 19 29.19 -44.79 7.22
C GLN A 19 27.73 -44.32 7.25
N ALA A 20 26.82 -45.09 7.85
CA ALA A 20 25.42 -44.71 8.01
C ALA A 20 25.27 -43.45 8.90
N ALA A 21 26.03 -43.37 10.00
CA ALA A 21 26.03 -42.20 10.87
C ALA A 21 26.58 -40.94 10.17
N LEU A 22 27.64 -41.08 9.36
CA LEU A 22 28.21 -39.96 8.59
C LEU A 22 27.22 -39.45 7.52
N LEU A 23 26.51 -40.36 6.84
CA LEU A 23 25.49 -40.01 5.84
C LEU A 23 24.28 -39.31 6.46
N LEU A 24 23.83 -39.75 7.64
CA LEU A 24 22.75 -39.10 8.40
C LEU A 24 23.17 -37.70 8.88
N ALA A 25 24.41 -37.53 9.36
CA ALA A 25 24.93 -36.22 9.75
C ALA A 25 25.06 -35.28 8.55
N ALA A 26 25.57 -35.76 7.41
CA ALA A 26 25.66 -34.97 6.17
C ALA A 26 24.29 -34.57 5.62
N ALA A 27 23.29 -35.47 5.68
CA ALA A 27 21.92 -35.15 5.33
C ALA A 27 21.32 -34.07 6.25
N GLY A 28 21.55 -34.17 7.57
CA GLY A 28 21.12 -33.15 8.54
C GLY A 28 21.74 -31.77 8.27
N LEU A 29 23.03 -31.72 7.95
CA LEU A 29 23.73 -30.48 7.56
C LEU A 29 23.17 -29.91 6.24
N ALA A 30 22.89 -30.75 5.24
CA ALA A 30 22.29 -30.31 3.98
C ALA A 30 20.86 -29.75 4.14
N LEU A 31 20.06 -30.35 5.03
CA LEU A 31 18.70 -29.89 5.37
C LEU A 31 18.70 -28.57 6.16
N SER A 32 19.73 -28.33 7.00
CA SER A 32 19.89 -27.07 7.73
C SER A 32 20.23 -25.86 6.84
N GLY A 33 20.78 -26.10 5.64
CA GLY A 33 21.09 -25.05 4.67
C GLY A 33 19.86 -24.33 4.12
N CYS A 34 18.73 -25.01 3.95
CA CYS A 34 17.51 -24.42 3.40
C CYS A 34 16.77 -23.49 4.36
N ALA A 35 17.05 -23.56 5.67
CA ALA A 35 16.44 -22.65 6.65
C ALA A 35 17.20 -21.31 6.77
N LEU A 36 18.50 -21.30 6.46
CA LEU A 36 19.39 -20.16 6.64
C LEU A 36 19.40 -19.21 5.42
N THR A 37 18.86 -19.62 4.28
CA THR A 37 18.80 -18.81 3.05
C THR A 37 17.49 -18.05 2.88
N ARG A 38 16.65 -17.94 3.93
CA ARG A 38 15.56 -16.96 3.94
C ARG A 38 16.19 -15.56 4.08
N GLY A 39 16.78 -15.09 2.99
CA GLY A 39 17.31 -13.76 2.84
C GLY A 39 16.23 -12.77 3.24
N ASN A 40 16.60 -11.86 4.12
CA ASN A 40 15.77 -10.73 4.48
C ASN A 40 15.77 -9.78 3.28
N ASP A 41 14.93 -10.08 2.28
CA ASP A 41 14.78 -9.23 1.09
C ASP A 41 14.63 -7.78 1.55
N PRO A 42 15.40 -6.85 0.98
CA PRO A 42 15.41 -5.48 1.44
C PRO A 42 13.99 -4.91 1.33
N THR A 43 13.53 -4.29 2.41
CA THR A 43 12.26 -3.58 2.38
C THR A 43 12.40 -2.33 1.53
N VAL A 44 11.52 -2.16 0.55
CA VAL A 44 11.42 -0.96 -0.28
C VAL A 44 10.29 -0.09 0.25
N THR A 45 10.55 1.20 0.40
CA THR A 45 9.59 2.20 0.86
C THR A 45 9.15 3.11 -0.29
N TYR A 46 7.86 3.43 -0.33
CA TYR A 46 7.24 4.27 -1.35
C TYR A 46 6.51 5.46 -0.71
N ASP A 47 6.39 6.54 -1.46
CA ASP A 47 5.44 7.63 -1.22
C ASP A 47 4.47 7.72 -2.43
N LEU A 48 3.61 8.75 -2.47
CA LEU A 48 2.71 8.98 -3.61
C LEU A 48 3.41 9.62 -4.82
N GLY A 49 4.72 9.84 -4.76
CA GLY A 49 5.49 10.56 -5.76
C GLY A 49 5.20 12.07 -5.78
N PRO A 50 5.64 12.79 -6.82
CA PRO A 50 5.23 14.16 -7.05
C PRO A 50 3.74 14.23 -7.48
N PRO A 51 3.02 15.31 -7.12
CA PRO A 51 1.67 15.52 -7.64
C PRO A 51 1.70 15.60 -9.16
N ALA A 52 0.69 15.03 -9.81
CA ALA A 52 0.57 15.11 -11.26
C ALA A 52 0.56 16.60 -11.69
N ALA A 53 1.54 16.98 -12.52
CA ALA A 53 1.57 18.33 -13.06
C ALA A 53 0.28 18.59 -13.84
N ALA A 54 -0.43 19.68 -13.51
CA ALA A 54 -1.58 20.12 -14.29
C ALA A 54 -1.06 20.41 -15.71
N THR A 55 -1.26 19.47 -16.63
CA THR A 55 -0.85 19.65 -18.01
C THR A 55 -1.83 20.65 -18.62
N PRO A 56 -1.40 21.85 -19.03
CA PRO A 56 -2.28 22.79 -19.70
C PRO A 56 -2.52 22.26 -21.11
N GLY A 57 -3.52 21.42 -21.28
CA GLY A 57 -3.82 20.79 -22.55
C GLY A 57 -5.04 19.89 -22.46
N ASN A 58 -6.08 20.30 -23.18
CA ASN A 58 -7.26 19.54 -23.67
C ASN A 58 -8.57 20.33 -23.52
N GLY A 59 -8.59 21.65 -23.81
CA GLY A 59 -9.83 22.44 -23.94
C GLY A 59 -10.79 22.45 -22.74
N ASN A 60 -10.43 21.81 -21.63
CA ASN A 60 -11.26 21.69 -20.45
C ASN A 60 -11.09 22.99 -19.65
N PRO A 61 -12.17 23.61 -19.15
CA PRO A 61 -12.07 24.79 -18.31
C PRO A 61 -11.12 24.52 -17.15
N ALA A 62 -10.27 25.49 -16.82
CA ALA A 62 -9.46 25.41 -15.62
C ALA A 62 -10.38 25.17 -14.41
N PRO A 63 -10.01 24.28 -13.46
CA PRO A 63 -10.85 23.99 -12.31
C PRO A 63 -11.15 25.29 -11.54
N ALA A 64 -12.42 25.47 -11.18
CA ALA A 64 -12.87 26.68 -10.49
C ALA A 64 -12.07 26.89 -9.19
N ARG A 65 -11.61 28.13 -8.94
CA ARG A 65 -10.88 28.48 -7.72
C ARG A 65 -11.75 28.22 -6.50
N LEU A 66 -11.18 27.58 -5.48
CA LEU A 66 -11.87 27.36 -4.21
C LEU A 66 -11.76 28.58 -3.29
N PRO A 67 -12.77 28.84 -2.44
CA PRO A 67 -12.62 29.77 -1.33
C PRO A 67 -11.60 29.24 -0.32
N LYS A 68 -11.23 30.09 0.64
CA LYS A 68 -10.32 29.73 1.73
C LYS A 68 -10.89 28.54 2.51
N LEU A 69 -10.11 27.47 2.66
CA LEU A 69 -10.51 26.21 3.26
C LEU A 69 -9.44 25.74 4.25
N ARG A 70 -9.83 25.10 5.35
CA ARG A 70 -8.88 24.37 6.21
C ARG A 70 -9.12 22.86 6.13
N VAL A 71 -8.05 22.08 6.13
CA VAL A 71 -8.12 20.63 6.33
C VAL A 71 -8.02 20.37 7.83
N ALA A 72 -9.14 20.03 8.45
CA ALA A 72 -9.26 19.85 9.89
C ALA A 72 -8.68 18.51 10.33
N GLN A 73 -8.99 17.44 9.59
CA GLN A 73 -8.58 16.08 9.93
C GLN A 73 -8.65 15.17 8.71
N THR A 74 -7.70 14.26 8.61
CA THR A 74 -7.69 13.13 7.68
C THR A 74 -7.46 11.87 8.48
N ASP A 75 -8.52 11.08 8.68
CA ASP A 75 -8.51 9.84 9.45
C ASP A 75 -8.67 8.62 8.53
N GLY A 76 -8.56 7.44 9.13
CA GLY A 76 -8.95 6.18 8.50
C GLY A 76 -9.21 5.11 9.55
N PRO A 77 -9.63 3.91 9.13
CA PRO A 77 -9.64 2.75 10.00
C PRO A 77 -8.23 2.43 10.49
N ASN A 78 -8.12 1.86 11.69
CA ASN A 78 -6.86 1.57 12.37
C ASN A 78 -5.83 0.74 11.57
N TRP A 79 -6.29 -0.08 10.61
CA TRP A 79 -5.38 -0.85 9.75
C TRP A 79 -4.58 0.04 8.79
N LEU A 80 -4.99 1.30 8.57
CA LEU A 80 -4.26 2.32 7.82
C LEU A 80 -3.30 3.14 8.67
N ASP A 81 -3.19 2.94 9.99
CA ASP A 81 -2.29 3.75 10.83
C ASP A 81 -0.81 3.35 10.67
N GLY A 82 -0.55 2.13 10.23
CA GLY A 82 0.79 1.63 9.92
C GLY A 82 1.26 1.98 8.51
N ASN A 83 2.46 1.56 8.16
CA ASN A 83 3.07 1.82 6.85
C ASN A 83 2.97 0.62 5.87
N ALA A 84 2.06 -0.32 6.12
CA ALA A 84 1.89 -1.47 5.25
C ALA A 84 1.26 -1.06 3.92
N LEU A 85 1.81 -1.56 2.81
CA LEU A 85 1.12 -1.54 1.52
C LEU A 85 0.18 -2.75 1.48
N PHE A 86 -1.11 -2.50 1.26
CA PHE A 86 -2.14 -3.52 1.28
C PHE A 86 -2.63 -3.91 -0.11
N TYR A 87 -3.04 -5.17 -0.22
CA TYR A 87 -3.71 -5.72 -1.38
C TYR A 87 -4.79 -6.72 -0.99
N ARG A 88 -5.66 -7.01 -1.94
CA ARG A 88 -6.75 -7.97 -1.82
C ARG A 88 -6.86 -8.80 -3.08
N LEU A 89 -6.99 -10.11 -2.92
CA LEU A 89 -7.25 -11.03 -4.03
C LEU A 89 -8.75 -11.22 -4.17
N GLN A 90 -9.42 -10.34 -4.91
CA GLN A 90 -10.87 -10.38 -5.10
C GLN A 90 -11.31 -11.71 -5.72
N TYR A 91 -10.54 -12.21 -6.70
CA TYR A 91 -10.81 -13.47 -7.40
C TYR A 91 -10.64 -14.73 -6.54
N ALA A 92 -9.90 -14.65 -5.42
CA ALA A 92 -9.61 -15.81 -4.57
C ALA A 92 -10.37 -15.73 -3.24
N GLN A 93 -10.21 -14.63 -2.52
CA GLN A 93 -10.89 -14.40 -1.24
C GLN A 93 -11.04 -12.90 -0.98
N ALA A 94 -12.13 -12.34 -1.48
CA ALA A 94 -12.49 -10.92 -1.34
C ALA A 94 -12.53 -10.41 0.11
N GLN A 95 -12.66 -11.26 1.13
CA GLN A 95 -12.68 -10.83 2.54
C GLN A 95 -11.27 -10.68 3.14
N ARG A 96 -10.23 -11.17 2.47
CA ARG A 96 -8.87 -11.22 3.01
C ARG A 96 -8.05 -10.02 2.55
N LEU A 97 -7.85 -9.06 3.45
CA LEU A 97 -6.86 -8.00 3.29
C LEU A 97 -5.47 -8.54 3.64
N GLN A 98 -4.48 -8.27 2.79
CA GLN A 98 -3.12 -8.77 2.94
C GLN A 98 -2.12 -7.63 2.79
N ALA A 99 -1.00 -7.70 3.51
CA ALA A 99 0.10 -6.76 3.36
C ALA A 99 1.20 -7.37 2.47
N TYR A 100 1.82 -6.55 1.63
CA TYR A 100 3.03 -6.95 0.93
C TYR A 100 4.16 -7.25 1.91
N ALA A 101 4.96 -8.27 1.61
CA ALA A 101 6.03 -8.72 2.51
C ALA A 101 7.11 -7.65 2.69
N THR A 102 7.62 -7.12 1.58
CA THR A 102 8.82 -6.28 1.50
C THR A 102 8.55 -4.86 1.00
N GLN A 103 7.29 -4.50 0.77
CA GLN A 103 6.92 -3.19 0.22
C GLN A 103 6.10 -2.42 1.25
N ARG A 104 6.52 -1.19 1.53
CA ARG A 104 5.95 -0.35 2.58
C ARG A 104 5.76 1.07 2.07
N TRP A 105 4.87 1.80 2.71
CA TRP A 105 4.82 3.23 2.60
C TRP A 105 5.91 3.87 3.48
N VAL A 106 6.33 5.10 3.18
CA VAL A 106 7.24 5.88 4.04
C VAL A 106 6.56 6.33 5.34
N MET A 107 5.22 6.42 5.34
CA MET A 107 4.38 6.71 6.48
C MET A 107 2.99 6.10 6.31
N SER A 108 2.04 6.39 7.20
CA SER A 108 0.68 5.87 7.09
C SER A 108 -0.02 6.37 5.81
N PRO A 109 -0.84 5.55 5.14
CA PRO A 109 -1.69 5.99 4.03
C PRO A 109 -2.53 7.24 4.35
N THR A 110 -3.03 7.36 5.59
CA THR A 110 -3.77 8.55 6.05
C THR A 110 -2.94 9.82 6.00
N ARG A 111 -1.65 9.77 6.40
CA ARG A 111 -0.74 10.92 6.33
C ARG A 111 -0.30 11.22 4.90
N LEU A 112 -0.03 10.19 4.08
CA LEU A 112 0.26 10.36 2.66
C LEU A 112 -0.87 11.09 1.93
N PHE A 113 -2.10 10.68 2.20
CA PHE A 113 -3.28 11.31 1.64
C PHE A 113 -3.48 12.74 2.14
N ASP A 114 -3.28 12.99 3.45
CA ASP A 114 -3.41 14.33 4.05
C ASP A 114 -2.45 15.34 3.42
N GLU A 115 -1.18 14.97 3.24
CA GLU A 115 -0.17 15.81 2.59
C GLU A 115 -0.58 16.15 1.15
N ARG A 116 -0.94 15.13 0.35
CA ARG A 116 -1.39 15.33 -1.03
C ARG A 116 -2.65 16.19 -1.12
N LEU A 117 -3.60 16.00 -0.21
CA LEU A 117 -4.83 16.79 -0.13
C LEU A 117 -4.53 18.26 0.19
N ARG A 118 -3.64 18.53 1.15
CA ARG A 118 -3.25 19.89 1.52
C ARG A 118 -2.55 20.62 0.38
N GLU A 119 -1.67 19.93 -0.34
CA GLU A 119 -1.03 20.45 -1.56
C GLU A 119 -2.08 20.81 -2.62
N ALA A 120 -3.04 19.92 -2.88
CA ALA A 120 -4.09 20.15 -3.87
C ALA A 120 -5.04 21.31 -3.48
N VAL A 121 -5.39 21.43 -2.19
CA VAL A 121 -6.17 22.58 -1.68
C VAL A 121 -5.40 23.87 -1.87
N ALA A 122 -4.11 23.90 -1.52
CA ALA A 122 -3.25 25.08 -1.69
C ALA A 122 -3.03 25.45 -3.16
N ALA A 123 -3.06 24.48 -4.08
CA ALA A 123 -2.98 24.72 -5.51
C ALA A 123 -4.28 25.33 -6.09
N ARG A 124 -5.44 24.97 -5.54
CA ARG A 124 -6.75 25.41 -6.03
C ARG A 124 -7.32 26.62 -5.30
N GLY A 125 -6.79 26.97 -4.14
CA GLY A 125 -7.24 28.08 -3.30
C GLY A 125 -6.31 28.32 -2.11
N THR A 126 -6.77 29.08 -1.11
CA THR A 126 -5.97 29.34 0.09
C THR A 126 -6.20 28.27 1.14
N LEU A 127 -5.17 27.50 1.48
CA LEU A 127 -5.18 26.62 2.65
C LEU A 127 -5.01 27.47 3.93
N SER A 128 -6.04 27.51 4.77
CA SER A 128 -5.97 28.17 6.08
C SER A 128 -5.34 27.26 7.13
N TRP A 129 -4.84 27.87 8.20
CA TRP A 129 -4.35 27.14 9.37
C TRP A 129 -5.49 26.42 10.09
N PHE A 130 -5.18 25.32 10.79
CA PHE A 130 -6.20 24.36 11.24
C PHE A 130 -7.23 24.93 12.24
N GLY A 131 -6.86 25.92 13.05
CA GLY A 131 -7.71 26.51 14.08
C GLY A 131 -8.46 27.77 13.65
N ASP A 132 -8.38 28.17 12.37
CA ASP A 132 -9.20 29.24 11.82
C ASP A 132 -10.67 28.81 11.75
N SER A 133 -11.41 28.96 12.83
CA SER A 133 -12.83 28.59 12.89
C SER A 133 -13.73 29.47 12.01
N SER A 134 -13.21 30.59 11.50
CA SER A 134 -13.96 31.49 10.61
C SER A 134 -14.11 30.95 9.19
N VAL A 135 -13.33 29.93 8.80
CA VAL A 135 -13.39 29.35 7.45
C VAL A 135 -13.98 27.93 7.46
N PRO A 136 -14.60 27.48 6.35
CA PRO A 136 -15.05 26.11 6.19
C PRO A 136 -13.93 25.09 6.40
N ALA A 137 -14.31 23.97 6.99
CA ALA A 137 -13.43 22.90 7.40
C ALA A 137 -13.76 21.61 6.65
N LEU A 138 -12.72 20.95 6.14
CA LEU A 138 -12.80 19.64 5.53
C LEU A 138 -12.30 18.59 6.52
N LYS A 139 -13.15 17.59 6.79
CA LYS A 139 -12.77 16.32 7.40
C LYS A 139 -12.84 15.21 6.34
N VAL A 140 -11.82 14.37 6.28
CA VAL A 140 -11.77 13.18 5.43
C VAL A 140 -11.62 11.95 6.30
N ASP A 141 -12.44 10.93 6.04
CA ASP A 141 -12.25 9.57 6.54
C ASP A 141 -11.90 8.68 5.34
N LEU A 142 -10.65 8.20 5.24
CA LEU A 142 -10.31 7.12 4.33
C LEU A 142 -11.06 5.85 4.75
N ILE A 143 -11.58 5.13 3.76
CA ILE A 143 -12.34 3.89 3.97
C ILE A 143 -11.60 2.71 3.31
N GLU A 144 -10.98 2.96 2.16
CA GLU A 144 -10.29 1.94 1.34
C GLU A 144 -9.03 2.55 0.73
N PHE A 145 -7.95 1.79 0.76
CA PHE A 145 -6.63 2.20 0.27
C PHE A 145 -5.77 0.93 0.09
N ASP A 146 -6.10 0.17 -0.94
CA ASP A 146 -5.46 -1.11 -1.25
C ASP A 146 -5.47 -1.38 -2.76
N GLN A 147 -4.56 -2.25 -3.19
CA GLN A 147 -4.57 -2.78 -4.54
C GLN A 147 -5.49 -4.00 -4.61
N VAL A 148 -6.51 -3.94 -5.47
CA VAL A 148 -7.49 -5.00 -5.63
C VAL A 148 -7.19 -5.77 -6.91
N PHE A 149 -7.01 -7.09 -6.78
CA PHE A 149 -6.74 -7.99 -7.90
C PHE A 149 -8.01 -8.72 -8.33
N ASP A 150 -8.45 -8.47 -9.56
CA ASP A 150 -9.54 -9.22 -10.22
C ASP A 150 -9.05 -10.49 -10.90
N SER A 151 -7.74 -10.63 -11.12
CA SER A 151 -7.08 -11.85 -11.56
C SER A 151 -5.63 -11.88 -11.06
N ALA A 152 -4.89 -12.96 -11.34
CA ALA A 152 -3.47 -13.04 -11.00
C ALA A 152 -2.61 -12.00 -11.75
N THR A 153 -3.12 -11.39 -12.82
CA THR A 153 -2.36 -10.46 -13.69
C THR A 153 -3.03 -9.09 -13.84
N THR A 154 -4.22 -8.90 -13.29
CA THR A 154 -5.01 -7.67 -13.45
C THR A 154 -5.41 -7.16 -12.09
N SER A 155 -5.08 -5.89 -11.82
CA SER A 155 -5.39 -5.24 -10.56
C SER A 155 -5.57 -3.73 -10.72
N GLU A 156 -6.20 -3.12 -9.73
CA GLU A 156 -6.44 -1.69 -9.64
C GLU A 156 -6.01 -1.16 -8.28
N GLY A 157 -5.48 0.06 -8.21
CA GLY A 157 -5.40 0.81 -6.97
C GLY A 157 -6.76 1.42 -6.66
N VAL A 158 -7.30 1.13 -5.48
CA VAL A 158 -8.62 1.61 -5.04
C VAL A 158 -8.44 2.56 -3.86
N VAL A 159 -8.96 3.78 -4.03
CA VAL A 159 -9.03 4.77 -2.96
C VAL A 159 -10.47 5.18 -2.77
N ARG A 160 -11.00 4.98 -1.56
CA ARG A 160 -12.36 5.37 -1.19
C ARG A 160 -12.36 6.16 0.09
N LEU A 161 -13.11 7.24 0.13
CA LEU A 161 -13.17 8.13 1.28
C LEU A 161 -14.56 8.70 1.49
N ARG A 162 -14.82 9.16 2.70
CA ARG A 162 -15.94 10.06 3.00
C ARG A 162 -15.39 11.41 3.38
N ALA A 163 -15.89 12.45 2.73
CA ALA A 163 -15.58 13.82 3.05
C ALA A 163 -16.78 14.51 3.70
N THR A 164 -16.51 15.31 4.71
CA THR A 164 -17.49 16.17 5.39
C THR A 164 -16.97 17.59 5.40
N VAL A 165 -17.79 18.53 4.93
CA VAL A 165 -17.48 19.96 4.99
C VAL A 165 -18.40 20.61 6.00
N PHE A 166 -17.83 21.42 6.90
CA PHE A 166 -18.58 22.05 7.99
C PHE A 166 -17.97 23.40 8.39
N GLN A 167 -18.78 24.26 9.01
CA GLN A 167 -18.33 25.52 9.63
C GLN A 167 -19.11 25.76 10.93
N HIS A 168 -20.28 26.41 10.85
CA HIS A 168 -21.24 26.56 11.96
C HIS A 168 -22.25 25.39 12.04
N GLY A 169 -22.11 24.43 11.13
CA GLY A 169 -22.94 23.25 10.93
C GLY A 169 -22.40 22.47 9.75
N MET A 170 -22.96 21.29 9.49
CA MET A 170 -22.58 20.49 8.32
C MET A 170 -23.10 21.18 7.05
N LEU A 171 -22.19 21.45 6.13
CA LEU A 171 -22.47 22.06 4.82
C LEU A 171 -22.70 20.97 3.75
N GLY A 172 -22.03 19.83 3.90
CA GLY A 172 -22.22 18.69 3.02
C GLY A 172 -21.40 17.48 3.45
N GLN A 173 -21.83 16.30 3.04
CA GLN A 173 -21.09 15.06 3.22
C GLN A 173 -21.27 14.19 1.98
N GLN A 174 -20.18 13.65 1.45
CA GLN A 174 -20.21 12.77 0.28
C GLN A 174 -19.11 11.72 0.35
N THR A 175 -19.38 10.54 -0.21
CA THR A 175 -18.39 9.48 -0.42
C THR A 175 -17.87 9.53 -1.85
N PHE A 176 -16.56 9.38 -1.99
CA PHE A 176 -15.86 9.36 -3.26
C PHE A 176 -15.07 8.06 -3.38
N GLU A 177 -14.98 7.54 -4.60
CA GLU A 177 -14.18 6.38 -4.94
C GLU A 177 -13.47 6.64 -6.26
N ALA A 178 -12.19 6.28 -6.32
CA ALA A 178 -11.44 6.22 -7.56
C ALA A 178 -10.73 4.86 -7.66
N ARG A 179 -10.81 4.28 -8.86
CA ARG A 179 -10.08 3.07 -9.25
C ARG A 179 -9.16 3.41 -10.41
N ARG A 180 -7.92 2.93 -10.35
CA ARG A 180 -6.95 3.10 -11.44
C ARG A 180 -6.26 1.78 -11.74
N PRO A 181 -6.12 1.39 -13.01
CA PRO A 181 -5.45 0.15 -13.37
C PRO A 181 -3.98 0.20 -12.95
N ALA A 182 -3.49 -0.88 -12.34
CA ALA A 182 -2.07 -1.08 -12.10
C ALA A 182 -1.41 -1.60 -13.37
N ALA A 183 -0.31 -0.95 -13.79
CA ALA A 183 0.44 -1.35 -14.99
C ALA A 183 1.16 -2.70 -14.84
N SER A 184 1.37 -3.14 -13.59
CA SER A 184 1.96 -4.43 -13.23
C SER A 184 1.21 -5.06 -12.06
N ALA A 185 1.17 -6.39 -12.02
CA ALA A 185 0.52 -7.19 -10.98
C ALA A 185 1.41 -7.37 -9.74
N ASP A 186 2.06 -6.29 -9.31
CA ASP A 186 2.92 -6.22 -8.13
C ASP A 186 2.64 -4.94 -7.34
N GLY A 187 3.25 -4.80 -6.17
CA GLY A 187 2.99 -3.63 -5.33
C GLY A 187 3.64 -2.35 -5.86
N ALA A 188 4.63 -2.39 -6.76
CA ALA A 188 5.12 -1.19 -7.45
C ALA A 188 4.03 -0.65 -8.41
N GLY A 189 3.36 -1.54 -9.14
CA GLY A 189 2.18 -1.21 -9.93
C GLY A 189 1.03 -0.72 -9.06
N GLY A 190 0.83 -1.34 -7.90
CA GLY A 190 -0.16 -0.93 -6.90
C GLY A 190 0.09 0.48 -6.34
N VAL A 191 1.34 0.81 -6.00
CA VAL A 191 1.74 2.14 -5.51
C VAL A 191 1.39 3.20 -6.55
N LYS A 192 1.76 3.00 -7.81
CA LYS A 192 1.46 3.94 -8.88
C LYS A 192 -0.05 4.12 -9.07
N ALA A 193 -0.79 3.02 -9.09
CA ALA A 193 -2.24 3.06 -9.23
C ALA A 193 -2.92 3.77 -8.04
N LEU A 194 -2.45 3.54 -6.81
CA LEU A 194 -2.96 4.22 -5.61
C LEU A 194 -2.64 5.71 -5.59
N ALA A 195 -1.48 6.13 -6.09
CA ALA A 195 -1.15 7.54 -6.27
C ALA A 195 -2.09 8.21 -7.28
N GLU A 196 -2.30 7.60 -8.45
CA GLU A 196 -3.23 8.10 -9.47
C GLU A 196 -4.68 8.13 -8.98
N ALA A 197 -5.10 7.11 -8.21
CA ALA A 197 -6.44 7.06 -7.61
C ALA A 197 -6.60 8.14 -6.52
N SER A 198 -5.57 8.40 -5.72
CA SER A 198 -5.57 9.49 -4.73
C SER A 198 -5.74 10.85 -5.40
N ASP A 199 -4.98 11.13 -6.46
CA ASP A 199 -5.10 12.38 -7.22
C ASP A 199 -6.50 12.54 -7.82
N ALA A 200 -7.05 11.47 -8.39
CA ALA A 200 -8.38 11.48 -8.97
C ALA A 200 -9.49 11.73 -7.93
N VAL A 201 -9.42 11.07 -6.78
CA VAL A 201 -10.42 11.23 -5.72
C VAL A 201 -10.34 12.60 -5.07
N ILE A 202 -9.12 13.16 -4.93
CA ILE A 202 -8.89 14.52 -4.42
C ILE A 202 -9.45 15.54 -5.41
N ALA A 203 -9.20 15.38 -6.72
CA ALA A 203 -9.77 16.27 -7.73
C ALA A 203 -11.31 16.28 -7.68
N ALA A 204 -11.94 15.10 -7.65
CA ALA A 204 -13.41 14.98 -7.55
C ALA A 204 -13.97 15.57 -6.25
N LEU A 205 -13.26 15.36 -5.13
CA LEU A 205 -13.59 15.96 -3.84
C LEU A 205 -13.57 17.49 -3.92
N LEU A 206 -12.49 18.07 -4.44
CA LEU A 206 -12.36 19.53 -4.55
C LEU A 206 -13.38 20.11 -5.53
N ASP A 207 -13.74 19.40 -6.60
CA ASP A 207 -14.78 19.83 -7.53
C ASP A 207 -16.14 19.90 -6.85
N TRP A 208 -16.47 18.89 -6.06
CA TRP A 208 -17.69 18.89 -5.24
C TRP A 208 -17.68 20.03 -4.22
N ILE A 209 -16.57 20.30 -3.53
CA ILE A 209 -16.46 21.42 -2.59
C ILE A 209 -16.77 22.75 -3.30
N GLY A 210 -16.33 22.91 -4.55
CA GLY A 210 -16.63 24.10 -5.36
C GLY A 210 -18.11 24.29 -5.70
N THR A 211 -18.93 23.23 -5.57
CA THR A 211 -20.39 23.31 -5.72
C THR A 211 -21.13 23.68 -4.43
N LEU A 212 -20.46 23.56 -3.28
CA LEU A 212 -21.04 23.93 -1.99
C LEU A 212 -21.12 25.45 -1.87
N GLN A 213 -22.21 25.95 -1.28
CA GLN A 213 -22.33 27.38 -0.97
C GLN A 213 -21.52 27.71 0.29
N LEU A 214 -20.22 27.85 0.10
CA LEU A 214 -19.26 28.27 1.11
C LEU A 214 -19.29 29.81 1.20
N LYS A 215 -20.33 30.35 1.84
CA LYS A 215 -20.47 31.80 2.10
C LYS A 215 -19.82 32.19 3.42
#